data_AF-A0AA38CMI1-F1
#
_entry.id   AF-A0AA38CMI1-F1
#
_cell.length_a   1.000
_cell.length_b   1.000
_cell.length_c   1.000
_cell.angle_alpha   90.00
_cell.angle_beta   90.00
_cell.angle_gamma   90.00
#
_symmetry.space_group_name_H-M   'P 1'
#
loop_
_entity.id
_entity.type
_entity.pdbx_description
1 polymer ?
#
loop_
_entity_poly.entity_id
_entity_poly.type
_entity_poly.pdbx_seq_one_letter_code
_entity_poly.pdbx_strand_id
1 'polypeptide(L)'
;LKDVEAALIQTAKEKEELTSLLRVSEEKCRKIKRGRSQVEEELQAMIEKLTSLATNANKFSRERQQAIRELEVGRVKLAAMEEENERILQKTKAEIKHLQDCLLSTPPIKTPNYYSSLSGNFEFREYSLNDIKAITWNFSEHFKLGEGGYGTVYKSEIIQRVKIISVDSLTGRREFQRE
;
A
#
# COMPACT_ATOMS: atom_id res chain seq x y z
N LEU A 1 -102.60 -46.94 25.62
CA LEU A 1 -101.99 -47.40 24.34
C LEU A 1 -101.74 -46.20 23.41
N LYS A 2 -102.77 -45.46 22.99
CA LYS A 2 -102.61 -44.26 22.12
C LYS A 2 -101.70 -43.17 22.69
N ASP A 3 -101.79 -42.87 23.98
CA ASP A 3 -100.96 -41.80 24.60
C ASP A 3 -99.46 -42.16 24.66
N VAL A 4 -99.17 -43.46 24.83
CA VAL A 4 -97.79 -43.99 24.83
C VAL A 4 -97.19 -43.92 23.43
N GLU A 5 -98.00 -44.24 22.41
CA GLU A 5 -97.60 -44.17 21.00
C GLU A 5 -97.32 -42.73 20.55
N ALA A 6 -98.16 -41.77 20.96
CA ALA A 6 -97.93 -40.34 20.70
C ALA A 6 -96.65 -39.82 21.37
N ALA A 7 -96.39 -40.22 22.63
CA ALA A 7 -95.18 -39.87 23.34
C ALA A 7 -93.92 -40.40 22.63
N LEU A 8 -93.93 -41.68 22.20
CA LEU A 8 -92.83 -42.30 21.45
C LEU A 8 -92.53 -41.57 20.13
N ILE A 9 -93.56 -41.18 19.39
CA ILE A 9 -93.40 -40.42 18.15
C ILE A 9 -92.76 -39.05 18.43
N GLN A 10 -93.20 -38.36 19.49
CA GLN A 10 -92.63 -37.08 19.88
C GLN A 10 -91.15 -37.20 20.30
N THR A 11 -90.82 -38.22 21.10
CA THR A 11 -89.44 -38.48 21.52
C THR A 11 -88.54 -38.81 20.33
N ALA A 12 -89.06 -39.54 19.33
CA ALA A 12 -88.33 -39.86 18.10
C ALA A 12 -88.01 -38.60 17.27
N LYS A 13 -88.98 -37.68 17.13
CA LYS A 13 -88.77 -36.39 16.45
C LYS A 13 -87.71 -35.54 17.14
N GLU A 14 -87.82 -35.39 18.46
CA GLU A 14 -86.84 -34.63 19.25
C GLU A 14 -85.42 -35.23 19.13
N LYS A 15 -85.31 -36.56 19.13
CA LYS A 15 -84.04 -37.26 18.91
C LYS A 15 -83.47 -36.99 17.52
N GLU A 16 -84.30 -36.97 16.48
CA GLU A 16 -83.88 -36.65 15.11
C GLU A 16 -83.39 -35.20 14.99
N GLU A 17 -84.12 -34.25 15.59
CA GLU A 17 -83.71 -32.83 15.66
C GLU A 17 -82.36 -32.66 16.38
N LEU A 18 -82.19 -33.26 17.55
CA LEU A 18 -80.93 -33.23 18.31
C LEU A 18 -79.77 -33.84 17.51
N THR A 19 -80.01 -34.96 16.82
CA THR A 19 -79.00 -35.60 15.98
C THR A 19 -78.60 -34.70 14.81
N SER A 20 -79.57 -34.01 14.20
CA SER A 20 -79.32 -33.05 13.11
C SER A 20 -78.49 -31.85 13.58
N LEU A 21 -78.81 -31.30 14.77
CA LEU A 21 -78.09 -30.18 15.38
C LEU A 21 -76.67 -30.58 15.78
N LEU A 22 -76.49 -31.78 16.35
CA LEU A 22 -75.17 -32.30 16.69
C LEU A 22 -74.29 -32.43 15.44
N ARG A 23 -74.83 -32.98 14.35
CA ARG A 23 -74.12 -33.10 13.07
C ARG A 23 -73.64 -31.74 12.54
N VAL A 24 -74.50 -30.71 12.60
CA VAL A 24 -74.15 -29.34 12.16
C VAL A 24 -73.09 -28.72 13.08
N SER A 25 -73.22 -28.90 14.40
CA SER A 25 -72.26 -28.44 15.41
C SER A 25 -70.87 -29.05 15.18
N GLU A 26 -70.80 -30.37 15.00
CA GLU A 26 -69.55 -31.07 14.72
C GLU A 26 -68.89 -30.60 13.43
N GLU A 27 -69.68 -30.34 12.40
CA GLU A 27 -69.16 -29.83 11.13
C GLU A 27 -68.61 -28.41 11.26
N LYS A 28 -69.28 -27.53 12.01
CA LYS A 28 -68.74 -26.20 12.37
C LYS A 28 -67.44 -26.34 13.16
N CYS A 29 -67.40 -27.22 14.15
CA CYS A 29 -66.19 -27.48 14.95
C CYS A 29 -65.04 -28.01 14.07
N ARG A 30 -65.33 -28.91 13.13
CA ARG A 30 -64.34 -29.39 12.14
C ARG A 30 -63.80 -28.27 11.25
N LYS A 31 -64.64 -27.34 10.80
CA LYS A 31 -64.19 -26.17 10.01
C LYS A 31 -63.27 -25.27 10.84
N ILE A 32 -63.65 -24.97 12.08
CA ILE A 32 -62.85 -24.16 13.01
C ILE A 32 -61.49 -24.83 13.28
N LYS A 33 -61.46 -26.13 13.56
CA LYS A 33 -60.21 -26.87 13.81
C LYS A 33 -59.26 -26.82 12.61
N ARG A 34 -59.78 -27.01 11.39
CA ARG A 34 -58.97 -26.89 10.16
C ARG A 34 -58.39 -25.49 9.98
N GLY A 35 -59.22 -24.45 10.16
CA GLY A 35 -58.75 -23.07 10.08
C GLY A 35 -57.69 -22.76 11.14
N ARG A 36 -57.87 -23.24 12.38
CA ARG A 36 -56.88 -23.07 13.44
C ARG A 36 -55.55 -23.73 13.10
N SER A 37 -55.56 -24.95 12.57
CA SER A 37 -54.35 -25.66 12.13
C SER A 37 -53.58 -24.89 11.06
N GLN A 38 -54.29 -24.33 10.07
CA GLN A 38 -53.66 -23.55 9.00
C GLN A 38 -52.97 -22.29 9.54
N VAL A 39 -53.64 -21.56 10.44
CA VAL A 39 -53.06 -20.37 11.07
C VAL A 39 -51.86 -20.73 11.96
N GLU A 40 -51.91 -21.86 12.68
CA GLU A 40 -50.79 -22.36 13.49
C GLU A 40 -49.56 -22.68 12.61
N GLU A 41 -49.76 -23.32 11.45
CA GLU A 41 -48.69 -23.61 10.49
C GLU A 41 -48.07 -22.35 9.88
N GLU A 42 -48.90 -21.38 9.46
CA GLU A 42 -48.41 -20.10 8.92
C GLU A 42 -47.64 -19.30 9.97
N LEU A 43 -48.12 -19.29 11.22
CA LEU A 43 -47.44 -18.64 12.33
C LEU A 43 -46.08 -19.29 12.61
N GLN A 44 -46.01 -20.62 12.60
CA GLN A 44 -44.78 -21.36 12.81
C GLN A 44 -43.75 -21.05 11.71
N ALA A 45 -44.17 -21.05 10.44
CA ALA A 45 -43.32 -20.69 9.31
C ALA A 45 -42.80 -19.24 9.41
N MET A 46 -43.64 -18.31 9.88
CA MET A 46 -43.23 -16.93 10.08
C MET A 46 -42.21 -16.78 11.22
N ILE A 47 -42.39 -17.50 12.33
CA ILE A 47 -41.45 -17.52 13.45
C ILE A 47 -40.08 -18.01 12.98
N GLU A 48 -40.03 -19.12 12.26
CA GLU A 48 -38.78 -19.67 11.71
C GLU A 48 -38.08 -18.69 10.78
N LYS A 49 -38.84 -18.02 9.91
CA LYS A 49 -38.31 -16.97 9.04
C LYS A 49 -37.72 -15.81 9.85
N LEU A 50 -38.41 -15.33 10.88
CA LEU A 50 -37.91 -14.27 11.76
C LEU A 50 -36.65 -14.71 12.53
N THR A 51 -36.60 -15.94 13.03
CA THR A 51 -35.42 -16.50 13.70
C THR A 51 -34.23 -16.58 12.74
N SER A 52 -34.45 -17.03 11.50
CA SER A 52 -33.40 -17.07 10.48
C SER A 52 -32.87 -15.66 10.15
N LEU A 53 -33.77 -14.66 10.09
CA LEU A 53 -33.38 -13.28 9.83
C LEU A 53 -32.57 -12.70 11.00
N ALA A 54 -33.01 -12.95 12.23
CA ALA A 54 -32.33 -12.48 13.44
C ALA A 54 -30.92 -13.10 13.58
N THR A 55 -30.78 -14.40 13.31
CA THR A 55 -29.48 -15.09 13.34
C THR A 55 -28.53 -14.56 12.27
N ASN A 56 -29.02 -14.31 11.06
CA ASN A 56 -28.23 -13.71 9.98
C ASN A 56 -27.79 -12.28 10.33
N ALA A 57 -28.68 -11.43 10.87
CA ALA A 57 -28.32 -10.09 11.31
C ALA A 57 -27.22 -10.10 12.38
N ASN A 58 -27.32 -11.02 13.34
CA ASN A 58 -26.28 -11.19 14.37
C ASN A 58 -24.95 -11.66 13.78
N LYS A 59 -24.97 -12.56 12.79
CA LYS A 59 -23.77 -13.00 12.06
C LYS A 59 -23.10 -11.83 11.35
N PHE A 60 -23.85 -11.04 10.59
CA PHE A 60 -23.31 -9.84 9.92
C PHE A 60 -22.76 -8.81 10.92
N SER A 61 -23.44 -8.62 12.05
CA SER A 61 -22.96 -7.72 13.10
C SER A 61 -21.62 -8.18 13.67
N ARG A 62 -21.43 -9.50 13.89
CA ARG A 62 -20.16 -10.08 14.36
C ARG A 62 -19.05 -9.94 13.33
N GLU A 63 -19.31 -10.25 12.06
CA GLU A 63 -18.34 -10.11 10.98
C GLU A 63 -17.89 -8.64 10.84
N ARG A 64 -18.83 -7.71 10.89
CA ARG A 64 -18.53 -6.27 10.90
C ARG A 64 -17.65 -5.88 12.09
N GLN A 65 -17.96 -6.34 13.30
CA GLN A 65 -17.15 -6.05 14.48
C GLN A 65 -15.73 -6.63 14.37
N GLN A 66 -15.57 -7.80 13.77
CA GLN A 66 -14.26 -8.39 13.52
C GLN A 66 -13.46 -7.54 12.53
N ALA A 67 -14.05 -7.13 11.41
CA ALA A 67 -13.40 -6.27 10.43
C ALA A 67 -12.95 -4.93 11.04
N ILE A 68 -13.78 -4.33 11.90
CA ILE A 68 -13.42 -3.09 12.62
C ILE A 68 -12.19 -3.31 13.51
N ARG A 69 -12.14 -4.40 14.28
CA ARG A 69 -10.98 -4.71 15.13
C ARG A 69 -9.70 -4.89 14.31
N GLU A 70 -9.78 -5.59 13.18
CA GLU A 70 -8.63 -5.79 12.30
C GLU A 70 -8.10 -4.46 11.73
N LEU A 71 -9.02 -3.57 11.33
CA LEU A 71 -8.67 -2.21 10.89
C LEU A 71 -8.06 -1.37 12.01
N GLU A 72 -8.57 -1.44 13.24
CA GLU A 72 -8.01 -0.72 14.39
C GLU A 72 -6.59 -1.17 14.69
N VAL A 73 -6.33 -2.49 14.66
CA VAL A 73 -4.97 -3.03 14.83
C VAL A 73 -4.05 -2.54 13.71
N GLY A 74 -4.51 -2.56 12.46
CA GLY A 74 -3.76 -2.03 11.32
C GLY A 74 -3.43 -0.54 11.47
N ARG A 75 -4.41 0.27 11.92
CA ARG A 75 -4.24 1.71 12.14
C ARG A 75 -3.18 2.01 13.21
N VAL A 76 -3.18 1.29 14.33
CA VAL A 76 -2.17 1.47 15.38
C VAL A 76 -0.77 1.13 14.88
N LYS A 77 -0.63 0.04 14.11
CA LYS A 77 0.65 -0.35 13.49
C LYS A 77 1.14 0.69 12.50
N LEU A 78 0.25 1.22 11.66
CA LEU A 78 0.58 2.28 10.71
C LEU A 78 1.10 3.53 11.43
N ALA A 79 0.39 3.98 12.46
CA ALA A 79 0.80 5.14 13.24
C ALA A 79 2.17 4.95 13.92
N ALA A 80 2.43 3.77 14.48
CA ALA A 80 3.74 3.46 15.07
C ALA A 80 4.88 3.45 14.04
N MET A 81 4.60 2.96 12.83
CA MET A 81 5.58 2.98 11.73
C MET A 81 5.82 4.40 11.21
N GLU A 82 4.79 5.24 11.11
CA GLU A 82 4.91 6.65 10.73
C GLU A 82 5.76 7.43 11.74
N GLU A 83 5.54 7.23 13.03
CA GLU A 83 6.35 7.83 14.10
C GLU A 83 7.83 7.42 14.00
N GLU A 84 8.10 6.14 13.73
CA GLU A 84 9.47 5.65 13.55
C GLU A 84 10.14 6.22 12.30
N ASN A 85 9.40 6.33 11.20
CA ASN A 85 9.90 6.96 9.97
C ASN A 85 10.28 8.43 10.19
N GLU A 86 9.48 9.18 10.97
CA GLU A 86 9.82 10.55 11.34
C GLU A 86 11.07 10.63 12.22
N ARG A 87 11.23 9.72 13.18
CA ARG A 87 12.44 9.64 14.01
C ARG A 87 13.69 9.39 13.16
N ILE A 88 13.63 8.43 12.23
CA ILE A 88 14.73 8.14 11.33
C ILE A 88 15.07 9.37 10.49
N LEU A 89 14.07 10.04 9.92
CA LEU A 89 14.25 11.23 9.10
C LEU A 89 14.90 12.38 9.89
N GLN A 90 14.47 12.60 11.14
CA GLN A 90 15.07 13.61 12.01
C GLN A 90 16.53 13.30 12.30
N LYS A 91 16.85 12.04 12.60
CA LYS A 91 18.22 11.59 12.85
C LYS A 91 19.12 11.77 11.63
N THR A 92 18.67 11.33 10.45
CA THR A 92 19.43 11.47 9.19
C THR A 92 19.64 12.94 8.83
N LYS A 93 18.63 13.79 9.06
CA LYS A 93 18.74 15.23 8.82
C LYS A 93 19.77 15.88 9.75
N ALA A 94 19.81 15.48 11.01
CA ALA A 94 20.81 15.96 11.96
C ALA A 94 22.23 15.51 11.58
N GLU A 95 22.39 14.24 11.16
CA GLU A 95 23.67 13.70 10.68
C GLU A 95 24.16 14.41 9.43
N ILE A 96 23.30 14.63 8.42
CA ILE A 96 23.64 15.39 7.21
C ILE A 96 24.07 16.81 7.57
N LYS A 97 23.33 17.48 8.45
CA LYS A 97 23.68 18.83 8.91
C LYS A 97 25.05 18.84 9.59
N HIS A 98 25.30 17.90 10.49
CA HIS A 98 26.59 17.79 11.17
C HIS A 98 27.74 17.56 10.17
N LEU A 99 27.56 16.65 9.21
CA LEU A 99 28.55 16.42 8.16
C LEU A 99 28.81 17.68 7.32
N GLN A 100 27.77 18.45 7.01
CA GLN A 100 27.88 19.72 6.28
C GLN A 100 28.63 20.79 7.10
N ASP A 101 28.34 20.91 8.39
CA ASP A 101 29.01 21.85 9.30
C ASP A 101 30.51 21.50 9.48
N CYS A 102 30.85 20.21 9.57
CA CYS A 102 32.24 19.74 9.55
C CYS A 102 32.95 20.07 8.23
N LEU A 103 32.25 20.00 7.09
CA LEU A 103 32.82 20.34 5.79
C LEU A 103 33.14 21.83 5.68
N LEU A 104 32.28 22.69 6.22
CA LEU A 104 32.42 24.16 6.22
C LEU A 104 33.49 24.70 7.18
N SER A 105 33.94 23.91 8.14
CA SER A 105 34.98 24.28 9.12
C SER A 105 36.40 23.86 8.71
N THR A 106 36.55 23.17 7.56
CA THR A 106 37.87 22.95 6.93
C THR A 106 38.35 24.23 6.24
N PRO A 107 39.64 24.63 6.38
CA PRO A 107 40.17 25.76 5.62
C PRO A 107 40.01 25.48 4.12
N PRO A 108 39.72 26.50 3.28
CA PRO A 108 39.47 26.30 1.86
C PRO A 108 40.69 25.62 1.23
N ILE A 109 40.58 24.32 0.98
CA ILE A 109 41.54 23.63 0.13
C ILE A 109 41.34 24.27 -1.24
N LYS A 110 42.39 24.93 -1.75
CA LYS A 110 42.47 25.37 -3.15
C LYS A 110 42.50 24.14 -4.06
N THR A 111 41.39 23.43 -4.13
CA THR A 111 41.18 22.38 -5.10
C THR A 111 40.71 23.03 -6.40
N PRO A 112 41.24 22.63 -7.56
CA PRO A 112 40.63 23.01 -8.83
C PRO A 112 39.23 22.41 -8.85
N ASN A 113 38.22 23.26 -9.03
CA ASN A 113 36.81 22.86 -9.07
C ASN A 113 36.56 21.92 -10.26
N TYR A 114 36.64 20.61 -10.03
CA TYR A 114 36.44 19.56 -11.04
C TYR A 114 34.97 19.46 -11.52
N TYR A 115 34.02 20.05 -10.80
CA TYR A 115 32.59 19.94 -11.09
C TYR A 115 31.99 21.07 -11.95
N SER A 116 32.76 22.14 -12.26
CA SER A 116 32.29 23.16 -13.23
C SER A 116 32.10 22.61 -14.65
N SER A 117 32.72 21.47 -14.98
CA SER A 117 32.72 20.88 -16.33
C SER A 117 31.38 20.28 -16.78
N LEU A 118 30.39 20.13 -15.89
CA LEU A 118 29.03 19.72 -16.29
C LEU A 118 28.16 20.91 -16.72
N SER A 119 28.60 22.13 -16.43
CA SER A 119 27.87 23.37 -16.67
C SER A 119 28.36 24.11 -17.92
N GLY A 120 28.70 23.40 -19.00
CA GLY A 120 28.88 23.94 -20.37
C GLY A 120 29.87 25.10 -20.61
N ASN A 121 30.52 25.61 -19.56
CA ASN A 121 31.47 26.72 -19.64
C ASN A 121 32.88 26.12 -19.63
N PHE A 122 33.44 25.93 -20.83
CA PHE A 122 34.85 25.57 -20.98
C PHE A 122 35.72 26.77 -20.59
N GLU A 123 36.01 26.90 -19.30
CA GLU A 123 37.07 27.79 -18.83
C GLU A 123 38.43 27.11 -19.09
N PHE A 124 39.23 27.71 -19.98
CA PHE A 124 40.64 27.33 -20.12
C PHE A 124 41.38 27.71 -18.83
N ARG A 125 42.00 26.73 -18.18
CA ARG A 125 42.81 26.93 -16.98
C ARG A 125 44.29 26.84 -17.33
N GLU A 126 45.02 27.91 -17.07
CA GLU A 126 46.48 27.91 -17.14
C GLU A 126 47.07 27.18 -15.93
N TYR A 127 48.04 26.32 -16.18
CA TYR A 127 48.79 25.60 -15.14
C TYR A 127 50.26 26.00 -15.21
N SER A 128 50.89 26.20 -14.05
CA SER A 128 52.34 26.39 -14.03
C SER A 128 53.05 25.08 -14.34
N LEU A 129 54.28 25.15 -14.84
CA LEU A 129 55.10 23.95 -15.07
C LEU A 129 55.31 23.14 -13.78
N ASN A 130 55.34 23.80 -12.61
CA ASN A 130 55.46 23.13 -11.32
C ASN A 130 54.20 22.33 -10.97
N ASP A 131 53.01 22.86 -11.28
CA ASP A 131 51.76 22.13 -11.10
C ASP A 131 51.74 20.90 -12.01
N ILE A 132 52.13 21.07 -13.28
CA ILE A 132 52.23 19.96 -14.24
C ILE A 132 53.22 18.89 -13.76
N LYS A 133 54.37 19.29 -13.22
CA LYS A 133 55.34 18.36 -12.62
C LYS A 133 54.75 17.64 -11.42
N ALA A 134 54.05 18.34 -10.52
CA ALA A 134 53.45 17.72 -9.35
C ALA A 134 52.41 16.65 -9.74
N ILE A 135 51.52 16.96 -10.68
CA ILE A 135 50.44 16.04 -11.09
C ILE A 135 50.90 14.86 -11.96
N THR A 136 52.09 14.94 -12.56
CA THR A 136 52.72 13.88 -13.36
C THR A 136 53.85 13.17 -12.61
N TRP A 137 54.03 13.47 -11.32
CA TRP A 137 55.11 12.93 -10.50
C TRP A 137 56.50 13.15 -11.12
N ASN A 138 56.76 14.39 -11.53
CA ASN A 138 57.93 14.85 -12.26
C ASN A 138 58.15 14.09 -13.58
N PHE A 139 57.07 13.90 -14.35
CA PHE A 139 57.07 13.16 -15.62
C PHE A 139 57.59 11.72 -15.48
N SER A 140 57.17 11.04 -14.41
CA SER A 140 57.57 9.66 -14.16
C SER A 140 57.03 8.74 -15.26
N GLU A 141 57.91 7.88 -15.79
CA GLU A 141 57.56 6.87 -16.81
C GLU A 141 56.44 5.92 -16.34
N HIS A 142 56.26 5.74 -15.02
CA HIS A 142 55.17 4.93 -14.47
C HIS A 142 53.78 5.48 -14.81
N PHE A 143 53.66 6.79 -15.05
CA PHE A 143 52.42 7.45 -15.44
C PHE A 143 52.34 7.70 -16.94
N LYS A 144 53.33 7.28 -17.72
CA LYS A 144 53.31 7.45 -19.19
C LYS A 144 52.29 6.52 -19.81
N LEU A 145 51.36 7.10 -20.55
CA LEU A 145 50.34 6.38 -21.30
C LEU A 145 50.81 6.05 -22.72
N GLY A 146 51.67 6.88 -23.29
CA GLY A 146 52.23 6.66 -24.62
C GLY A 146 53.02 7.84 -25.16
N GLU A 147 53.87 7.57 -26.15
CA GLU A 147 54.72 8.54 -26.85
C GLU A 147 54.62 8.33 -28.36
N GLY A 148 54.60 9.43 -29.12
CA GLY A 148 54.62 9.40 -30.57
C GLY A 148 55.12 10.74 -31.15
N GLY A 149 55.09 10.90 -32.47
CA GLY A 149 55.64 12.09 -33.17
C GLY A 149 54.99 13.45 -32.80
N TYR A 150 53.91 13.43 -32.02
CA TYR A 150 53.23 14.62 -31.51
C TYR A 150 53.68 15.01 -30.10
N GLY A 151 54.22 14.08 -29.33
CA GLY A 151 54.57 14.26 -27.93
C GLY A 151 54.27 13.06 -27.05
N THR A 152 54.34 13.28 -25.73
CA THR A 152 54.13 12.26 -24.70
C THR A 152 52.87 12.54 -23.89
N VAL A 153 52.10 11.51 -23.59
CA VAL A 153 50.89 11.60 -22.76
C VAL A 153 51.13 10.91 -21.41
N TYR A 154 50.82 11.61 -20.33
CA TYR A 154 50.88 11.10 -18.96
C TYR A 154 49.47 11.03 -18.36
N LYS A 155 49.25 10.04 -17.49
CA LYS A 155 48.06 9.92 -16.65
C LYS A 155 48.18 10.88 -15.46
N SER A 156 47.10 11.55 -15.12
CA SER A 156 46.99 12.37 -13.91
C SER A 156 45.73 12.00 -13.14
N GLU A 157 45.82 11.98 -11.81
CA GLU A 157 44.63 11.79 -10.96
C GLU A 157 43.75 13.05 -10.89
N ILE A 158 44.30 14.23 -11.19
CA ILE A 158 43.62 15.51 -11.03
C ILE A 158 42.91 15.94 -12.32
N ILE A 159 43.59 15.84 -13.47
CA ILE A 159 43.06 16.31 -14.77
C ILE A 159 42.95 15.21 -15.82
N GLN A 160 42.93 13.95 -15.37
CA GLN A 160 42.88 12.72 -16.16
C GLN A 160 44.11 12.47 -17.05
N ARG A 161 44.48 13.42 -17.93
CA ARG A 161 45.57 13.28 -18.91
C ARG A 161 46.33 14.59 -19.11
N VAL A 162 47.65 14.47 -19.23
CA VAL A 162 48.56 15.58 -19.57
C VAL A 162 49.26 15.24 -20.88
N LYS A 163 49.08 16.05 -21.93
CA LYS A 163 49.77 15.89 -23.21
C LYS A 163 50.88 16.93 -23.32
N ILE A 164 52.13 16.48 -23.41
CA ILE A 164 53.31 17.33 -23.60
C ILE A 164 53.69 17.26 -25.07
N ILE A 165 53.65 18.40 -25.74
CA ILE A 165 53.99 18.50 -27.17
C ILE A 165 55.51 18.49 -27.32
N SER A 166 56.02 17.64 -28.21
CA SER A 166 57.45 17.64 -28.52
C SER A 166 57.86 18.98 -29.16
N VAL A 167 58.99 19.53 -28.75
CA VAL A 167 59.49 20.82 -29.24
C VAL A 167 59.64 20.80 -30.77
N ASP A 168 60.02 19.66 -31.35
CA ASP A 168 60.26 19.53 -32.79
C ASP A 168 58.98 19.21 -33.60
N SER A 169 57.83 19.03 -32.93
CA SER A 169 56.58 18.68 -33.59
C SER A 169 55.87 19.92 -34.15
N LEU A 170 56.18 20.27 -35.42
CA LEU A 170 55.46 21.31 -36.16
C LEU A 170 53.96 21.01 -36.32
N THR A 171 53.59 19.73 -36.37
CA THR A 171 52.19 19.30 -36.45
C THR A 171 51.51 19.39 -35.08
N GLY A 172 52.18 18.95 -34.00
CA GLY A 172 51.64 19.02 -32.64
C GLY A 172 51.36 20.44 -32.15
N ARG A 173 52.24 21.41 -32.44
CA ARG A 173 51.99 22.82 -32.10
C ARG A 173 50.75 23.39 -32.81
N ARG A 174 50.51 22.99 -34.06
CA ARG A 174 49.35 23.46 -34.86
C ARG A 174 48.02 22.82 -34.47
N GLU A 175 48.04 21.62 -33.89
CA GLU A 175 46.84 20.96 -33.38
C GLU A 175 46.42 21.56 -32.03
N PHE A 176 47.38 21.85 -31.14
CA PHE A 176 47.09 22.47 -29.84
C PHE A 176 46.44 23.85 -29.94
N GLN A 177 46.70 24.60 -31.01
CA GLN A 177 46.06 25.90 -31.24
C GLN A 177 44.62 25.79 -31.77
N ARG A 178 44.17 24.60 -32.18
CA ARG A 178 42.86 24.34 -32.80
C ARG A 178 41.88 23.60 -31.89
N GLU A 179 42.34 23.16 -30.72
CA GLU A 179 41.61 22.35 -29.74
C GLU A 179 41.32 23.18 -28.49
#